data_AF-G7K6K3-F1
#
_entry.id   AF-G7K6K3-F1
#
_cell.length_a   1.000
_cell.length_b   1.000
_cell.length_c   1.000
_cell.angle_alpha   90.00
_cell.angle_beta   90.00
_cell.angle_gamma   90.00
#
_symmetry.space_group_name_H-M   'P 1'
#
loop_
_entity.id
_entity.type
_entity.pdbx_description
1 polymer ?
#
loop_
_entity_poly.entity_id
_entity_poly.type
_entity_poly.pdbx_seq_one_letter_code
_entity_poly.pdbx_strand_id
1 'polypeptide(L)'
;MTGSPSNCFVKHLTVLAHNSCDSPLCHKLDTGVCSPEKRCNYTYGYGDNSLTKGVLAQDTATFTSNTGKLVSLSRFLFGCGHNNTGGFNDHEMGLIGLGGGPTSLISQIGPLFGGKKFSQCLVPFLTDIKISSRMSFGKGSQVLGDGVVTTPLVQREQDMTSYFVTLLGISVEDTYLPMNSTIEKGNMLVDSGTPPNILPQQLYDRVYVEVKNNVPLELITNDPSLGPQLCYRTQTNLKGPTLTYHFEGANLLLTPIQTFIPPTPETKGVFCLAINNYTNSNGGVYGNFAQSNYLIGFDLDRQVVSFKATDCTKQ
;
A
#
# COMPACT_ATOMS: atom_id res chain seq x y z
N MET A 1 -3.68 -16.95 -29.19
CA MET A 1 -3.79 -18.35 -28.70
C MET A 1 -2.70 -18.57 -27.69
N THR A 2 -3.02 -18.55 -26.41
CA THR A 2 -2.20 -19.15 -25.34
C THR A 2 -3.10 -19.22 -24.11
N GLY A 3 -3.11 -20.39 -23.49
CA GLY A 3 -4.05 -20.78 -22.46
C GLY A 3 -3.87 -19.99 -21.19
N SER A 4 -5.00 -19.71 -20.54
CA SER A 4 -5.11 -19.33 -19.15
C SER A 4 -4.39 -20.36 -18.27
N PRO A 5 -3.32 -20.03 -17.55
CA PRO A 5 -2.90 -20.82 -16.41
C PRO A 5 -3.85 -20.46 -15.27
N SER A 6 -4.75 -21.38 -14.95
CA SER A 6 -5.51 -21.37 -13.71
C SER A 6 -4.55 -21.75 -12.58
N ASN A 7 -3.71 -20.82 -12.14
CA ASN A 7 -2.63 -21.12 -11.21
C ASN A 7 -2.90 -20.48 -9.85
N CYS A 8 -3.40 -21.29 -8.92
CA CYS A 8 -3.27 -21.04 -7.49
C CYS A 8 -1.92 -21.58 -7.05
N PHE A 9 -0.93 -20.71 -6.82
CA PHE A 9 0.30 -21.15 -6.18
C PHE A 9 0.80 -20.12 -5.17
N VAL A 10 0.56 -20.38 -3.88
CA VAL A 10 1.60 -20.09 -2.89
C VAL A 10 2.40 -21.39 -2.81
N LYS A 11 3.73 -21.32 -2.97
CA LYS A 11 4.61 -22.51 -2.93
C LYS A 11 4.26 -23.33 -1.66
N HIS A 12 3.70 -24.53 -1.87
CA HIS A 12 3.11 -25.46 -0.88
C HIS A 12 1.63 -25.24 -0.49
N LEU A 13 0.71 -25.37 -1.46
CA LEU A 13 -0.74 -25.52 -1.16
C LEU A 13 -1.29 -26.77 -1.87
N THR A 14 -2.06 -27.57 -1.13
CA THR A 14 -2.93 -28.64 -1.67
C THR A 14 -4.34 -28.24 -1.27
N VAL A 15 -5.10 -27.65 -2.19
CA VAL A 15 -6.42 -27.07 -1.90
C VAL A 15 -7.28 -28.07 -1.16
N LEU A 16 -7.51 -27.81 0.14
CA LEU A 16 -8.18 -28.75 1.04
C LEU A 16 -9.68 -28.82 0.74
N ALA A 17 -10.33 -27.71 0.40
CA ALA A 17 -11.72 -27.67 -0.04
C ALA A 17 -12.10 -26.33 -0.71
N HIS A 18 -12.99 -26.39 -1.70
CA HIS A 18 -13.78 -25.23 -2.12
C HIS A 18 -14.90 -24.97 -1.12
N ASN A 19 -15.23 -23.70 -0.83
CA ASN A 19 -16.32 -23.38 0.08
C ASN A 19 -17.69 -23.57 -0.61
N SER A 20 -18.56 -24.34 0.05
CA SER A 20 -19.99 -24.38 -0.29
C SER A 20 -20.62 -23.01 -0.08
N CYS A 21 -21.57 -22.68 -0.92
CA CYS A 21 -22.41 -21.49 -0.80
C CYS A 21 -23.19 -21.43 0.52
N ASP A 22 -23.57 -22.57 1.09
CA ASP A 22 -24.26 -22.63 2.38
C ASP A 22 -23.33 -22.30 3.58
N SER A 23 -22.03 -22.11 3.33
CA SER A 23 -21.07 -21.72 4.35
C SER A 23 -21.29 -20.26 4.77
N PRO A 24 -21.38 -19.96 6.08
CA PRO A 24 -21.42 -18.59 6.56
C PRO A 24 -20.23 -17.73 6.10
N LEU A 25 -19.10 -18.37 5.72
CA LEU A 25 -17.93 -17.69 5.18
C LEU A 25 -18.19 -17.08 3.79
N CYS A 26 -19.12 -17.63 3.02
CA CYS A 26 -19.47 -17.08 1.71
C CYS A 26 -20.10 -15.68 1.82
N HIS A 27 -20.88 -15.47 2.88
CA HIS A 27 -21.55 -14.21 3.16
C HIS A 27 -20.70 -13.21 3.95
N LYS A 28 -19.46 -13.57 4.32
CA LYS A 28 -18.52 -12.63 4.94
C LYS A 28 -17.88 -11.67 3.94
N LEU A 29 -17.91 -12.00 2.65
CA LEU A 29 -17.45 -11.12 1.59
C LEU A 29 -18.68 -10.46 0.99
N ASP A 30 -18.74 -9.14 0.98
CA ASP A 30 -19.89 -8.39 0.44
C ASP A 30 -20.13 -8.70 -1.05
N THR A 31 -19.09 -9.13 -1.76
CA THR A 31 -19.14 -9.53 -3.17
C THR A 31 -19.28 -11.04 -3.40
N GLY A 32 -19.51 -11.81 -2.33
CA GLY A 32 -19.74 -13.25 -2.37
C GLY A 32 -21.09 -13.57 -3.02
N VAL A 33 -21.07 -14.36 -4.09
CA VAL A 33 -22.28 -14.77 -4.81
C VAL A 33 -22.31 -16.28 -4.97
N CYS A 34 -23.47 -16.88 -4.71
CA CYS A 34 -23.70 -18.30 -4.93
C CYS A 34 -23.76 -18.62 -6.42
N SER A 35 -22.90 -19.53 -6.89
CA SER A 35 -23.03 -20.07 -8.25
C SER A 35 -24.18 -21.11 -8.32
N PRO A 36 -24.73 -21.39 -9.52
CA PRO A 36 -25.70 -22.47 -9.70
C PRO A 36 -25.19 -23.84 -9.21
N GLU A 37 -23.87 -24.05 -9.25
CA GLU A 37 -23.17 -25.25 -8.76
C GLU A 37 -22.90 -25.21 -7.24
N LYS A 38 -23.55 -24.30 -6.50
CA LYS A 38 -23.41 -24.09 -5.06
C LYS A 38 -21.99 -23.76 -4.60
N ARG A 39 -21.18 -23.15 -5.46
CA ARG A 39 -19.86 -22.62 -5.09
C ARG A 39 -19.99 -21.18 -4.64
N CYS A 40 -19.13 -20.78 -3.70
CA CYS A 40 -19.03 -19.38 -3.34
C CYS A 40 -18.12 -18.64 -4.33
N ASN A 41 -18.70 -17.92 -5.27
CA ASN A 41 -17.95 -17.05 -6.19
C ASN A 41 -17.65 -15.71 -5.53
N TYR A 42 -16.56 -15.07 -5.93
CA TYR A 42 -16.27 -13.70 -5.54
C TYR A 42 -15.92 -12.84 -6.75
N THR A 43 -16.13 -11.54 -6.60
CA THR A 43 -15.58 -10.50 -7.49
C THR A 43 -14.90 -9.45 -6.63
N TYR A 44 -13.69 -9.03 -7.00
CA TYR A 44 -12.98 -7.98 -6.28
C TYR A 44 -12.45 -6.96 -7.28
N GLY A 45 -12.63 -5.68 -6.97
CA GLY A 45 -12.14 -4.56 -7.77
C GLY A 45 -11.09 -3.75 -7.01
N TYR A 46 -10.14 -3.21 -7.76
CA TYR A 46 -9.05 -2.38 -7.25
C TYR A 46 -9.17 -0.95 -7.77
N GLY A 47 -8.49 -0.01 -7.11
CA GLY A 47 -8.58 1.42 -7.42
C GLY A 47 -8.07 1.81 -8.81
N ASP A 48 -7.26 0.95 -9.44
CA ASP A 48 -6.79 1.07 -10.82
C ASP A 48 -7.79 0.49 -11.85
N ASN A 49 -8.96 0.06 -11.40
CA ASN A 49 -10.00 -0.67 -12.16
C ASN A 49 -9.62 -2.10 -12.54
N SER A 50 -8.54 -2.66 -11.99
CA SER A 50 -8.26 -4.09 -12.10
C SER A 50 -9.36 -4.89 -11.39
N LEU A 51 -9.66 -6.07 -11.92
CA LEU A 51 -10.70 -6.96 -11.41
C LEU A 51 -10.18 -8.38 -11.30
N THR A 52 -10.57 -9.07 -10.23
CA THR A 52 -10.39 -10.52 -10.08
C THR A 52 -11.74 -11.17 -9.79
N LYS A 53 -12.02 -12.27 -10.47
CA LYS A 53 -13.22 -13.09 -10.26
C LYS A 53 -12.80 -14.53 -10.09
N GLY A 54 -13.44 -15.20 -9.16
CA GLY A 54 -13.01 -16.54 -8.79
C GLY A 54 -13.93 -17.23 -7.80
N VAL A 55 -13.40 -18.23 -7.11
CA VAL A 55 -14.11 -18.96 -6.05
C VAL A 55 -13.38 -18.81 -4.71
N LEU A 56 -14.13 -18.78 -3.61
CA LEU A 56 -13.53 -18.83 -2.28
C LEU A 56 -13.10 -20.26 -1.94
N ALA A 57 -11.86 -20.40 -1.48
CA ALA A 57 -11.26 -21.67 -1.09
C ALA A 57 -10.67 -21.59 0.32
N GLN A 58 -10.45 -22.75 0.91
CA GLN A 58 -9.74 -22.90 2.17
C GLN A 58 -8.56 -23.84 2.02
N ASP A 59 -7.45 -23.47 2.64
CA ASP A 59 -6.26 -24.31 2.72
C ASP A 59 -5.43 -23.94 3.96
N THR A 60 -4.20 -24.42 4.06
CA THR A 60 -3.29 -24.17 5.16
C THR A 60 -2.22 -23.18 4.74
N ALA A 61 -2.21 -21.99 5.35
CA ALA A 61 -1.12 -21.03 5.17
C ALA A 61 -0.03 -21.28 6.23
N THR A 62 1.24 -21.23 5.87
CA THR A 62 2.34 -21.43 6.82
C THR A 62 3.25 -20.21 6.87
N PHE A 63 3.58 -19.77 8.08
CA PHE A 63 4.40 -18.58 8.36
C PHE A 63 5.59 -18.95 9.24
N THR A 64 6.67 -18.19 9.13
CA THR A 64 7.82 -18.32 10.02
C THR A 64 7.65 -17.39 11.22
N SER A 65 7.68 -17.94 12.43
CA SER A 65 7.67 -17.17 13.68
C SER A 65 8.99 -16.45 13.93
N ASN A 66 8.99 -15.53 14.89
CA ASN A 66 10.20 -14.84 15.35
C ASN A 66 11.27 -15.77 15.95
N THR A 67 10.90 -17.00 16.34
CA THR A 67 11.85 -18.03 16.79
C THR A 67 12.31 -18.96 15.66
N GLY A 68 12.00 -18.64 14.41
CA GLY A 68 12.33 -19.47 13.24
C GLY A 68 11.47 -20.73 13.08
N LYS A 69 10.47 -20.95 13.94
CA LYS A 69 9.57 -22.11 13.84
C LYS A 69 8.45 -21.83 12.85
N LEU A 70 8.07 -22.83 12.07
CA LEU A 70 6.90 -22.76 11.21
C LEU A 70 5.62 -22.79 12.04
N VAL A 71 4.67 -21.94 11.66
CA VAL A 71 3.33 -21.88 12.24
C VAL A 71 2.32 -22.00 11.12
N SER A 72 1.44 -22.99 11.23
CA SER A 72 0.42 -23.27 10.21
C SER A 72 -0.95 -22.76 10.66
N LEU A 73 -1.60 -22.05 9.77
CA LEU A 73 -2.98 -21.58 9.87
C LEU A 73 -3.86 -22.47 9.02
N SER A 74 -4.50 -23.45 9.64
CA SER A 74 -5.44 -24.34 8.97
C SER A 74 -6.71 -23.58 8.56
N ARG A 75 -7.32 -23.96 7.43
CA ARG A 75 -8.57 -23.39 6.92
C ARG A 75 -8.51 -21.87 6.69
N PHE A 76 -7.33 -21.38 6.32
CA PHE A 76 -7.14 -20.03 5.82
C PHE A 76 -8.01 -19.81 4.59
N LEU A 77 -8.90 -18.81 4.66
CA LEU A 77 -9.81 -18.45 3.59
C LEU A 77 -9.12 -17.51 2.61
N PHE A 78 -9.17 -17.82 1.32
CA PHE A 78 -8.62 -16.98 0.26
C PHE A 78 -9.43 -17.13 -1.02
N GLY A 79 -9.19 -16.24 -1.99
CA GLY A 79 -9.79 -16.30 -3.31
C GLY A 79 -8.90 -17.03 -4.31
N CYS A 80 -9.46 -18.00 -5.02
CA CYS A 80 -8.86 -18.62 -6.19
C CYS A 80 -9.28 -17.82 -7.44
N GLY A 81 -8.42 -16.93 -7.92
CA GLY A 81 -8.68 -16.11 -9.10
C GLY A 81 -8.68 -16.94 -10.38
N HIS A 82 -9.77 -16.86 -11.14
CA HIS A 82 -9.94 -17.57 -12.42
C HIS A 82 -10.05 -16.62 -13.61
N ASN A 83 -10.48 -15.39 -13.38
CA ASN A 83 -10.55 -14.35 -14.39
C ASN A 83 -10.04 -13.06 -13.78
N ASN A 84 -8.82 -12.68 -14.17
CA ASN A 84 -8.11 -11.52 -13.68
C ASN A 84 -7.86 -10.58 -14.87
N THR A 85 -8.24 -9.31 -14.74
CA THR A 85 -8.09 -8.29 -15.77
C THR A 85 -7.47 -7.04 -15.18
N GLY A 86 -6.69 -6.30 -15.99
CA GLY A 86 -5.99 -5.09 -15.55
C GLY A 86 -4.50 -5.35 -15.34
N GLY A 87 -3.93 -4.85 -14.24
CA GLY A 87 -2.49 -4.87 -13.97
C GLY A 87 -1.89 -6.21 -13.53
N PHE A 88 -2.69 -7.28 -13.44
CA PHE A 88 -2.19 -8.60 -13.07
C PHE A 88 -1.25 -9.16 -14.15
N ASN A 89 -0.08 -9.63 -13.73
CA ASN A 89 0.94 -10.20 -14.61
C ASN A 89 1.29 -11.64 -14.20
N ASP A 90 2.09 -12.30 -15.04
CA ASP A 90 2.54 -13.69 -14.88
C ASP A 90 3.75 -13.85 -13.95
N HIS A 91 4.31 -12.76 -13.43
CA HIS A 91 5.43 -12.77 -12.49
C HIS A 91 4.96 -12.83 -11.02
N GLU A 92 3.65 -12.71 -10.78
CA GLU A 92 3.02 -12.77 -9.47
C GLU A 92 2.10 -13.98 -9.39
N MET A 93 2.01 -14.61 -8.21
CA MET A 93 1.11 -15.76 -8.01
C MET A 93 -0.18 -15.39 -7.25
N GLY A 94 -0.30 -14.15 -6.78
CA GLY A 94 -1.46 -13.66 -6.06
C GLY A 94 -1.15 -12.43 -5.20
N LEU A 95 -2.18 -11.92 -4.54
CA LEU A 95 -2.11 -10.75 -3.65
C LEU A 95 -2.47 -11.15 -2.22
N ILE A 96 -1.71 -10.61 -1.26
CA ILE A 96 -2.03 -10.75 0.17
C ILE A 96 -2.82 -9.51 0.59
N GLY A 97 -4.13 -9.70 0.82
CA GLY A 97 -5.02 -8.64 1.30
C GLY A 97 -4.78 -8.34 2.78
N LEU A 98 -4.20 -7.17 3.07
CA LEU A 98 -3.88 -6.72 4.42
C LEU A 98 -4.95 -5.81 5.05
N GLY A 99 -6.06 -5.52 4.36
CA GLY A 99 -7.06 -4.55 4.83
C GLY A 99 -7.81 -4.94 6.12
N GLY A 100 -8.71 -4.06 6.58
CA GLY A 100 -9.54 -4.26 7.78
C GLY A 100 -10.71 -5.23 7.63
N GLY A 101 -11.02 -5.66 6.40
CA GLY A 101 -12.17 -6.51 6.10
C GLY A 101 -12.15 -7.87 6.82
N PRO A 102 -13.30 -8.52 7.00
CA PRO A 102 -13.43 -9.74 7.81
C PRO A 102 -12.71 -10.96 7.22
N THR A 103 -12.43 -10.95 5.91
CA THR A 103 -11.72 -12.01 5.19
C THR A 103 -10.23 -11.70 4.98
N SER A 104 -9.74 -10.55 5.42
CA SER A 104 -8.32 -10.18 5.28
C SER A 104 -7.41 -11.11 6.08
N LEU A 105 -6.13 -11.17 5.70
CA LEU A 105 -5.13 -11.92 6.46
C LEU A 105 -5.12 -11.46 7.93
N ILE A 106 -5.13 -10.15 8.16
CA ILE A 106 -5.05 -9.55 9.50
C ILE A 106 -6.25 -9.95 10.37
N SER A 107 -7.45 -9.96 9.80
CA SER A 107 -8.67 -10.39 10.51
C SER A 107 -8.67 -11.88 10.82
N GLN A 108 -8.17 -12.72 9.91
CA GLN A 108 -8.13 -14.18 10.10
C GLN A 108 -7.08 -14.61 11.14
N ILE A 109 -5.92 -13.95 11.18
CA ILE A 109 -4.82 -14.32 12.10
C ILE A 109 -4.96 -13.65 13.48
N GLY A 110 -5.65 -12.50 13.57
CA GLY A 110 -5.69 -11.69 14.78
C GLY A 110 -6.03 -12.46 16.07
N PRO A 111 -7.07 -13.31 16.10
CA PRO A 111 -7.42 -14.11 17.29
C PRO A 111 -6.33 -15.10 17.74
N LEU A 112 -5.46 -15.53 16.83
CA LEU A 112 -4.44 -16.55 17.09
C LEU A 112 -3.09 -15.94 17.50
N PHE A 113 -2.80 -14.72 17.04
CA PHE A 113 -1.49 -14.10 17.20
C PHE A 113 -1.53 -12.83 18.06
N GLY A 114 -2.58 -12.63 18.86
CA GLY A 114 -2.60 -11.56 19.87
C GLY A 114 -3.02 -10.18 19.34
N GLY A 115 -3.94 -10.15 18.36
CA GLY A 115 -4.64 -8.95 17.93
C GLY A 115 -4.58 -8.69 16.43
N LYS A 116 -5.49 -7.85 15.93
CA LYS A 116 -5.54 -7.43 14.52
C LYS A 116 -4.52 -6.33 14.27
N LYS A 117 -3.25 -6.71 14.21
CA LYS A 117 -2.14 -5.77 14.01
C LYS A 117 -1.02 -6.37 13.18
N PHE A 118 -0.31 -5.51 12.47
CA PHE A 118 0.87 -5.87 11.71
C PHE A 118 1.80 -4.66 11.56
N SER A 119 3.02 -4.91 11.12
CA SER A 119 3.95 -3.88 10.71
C SER A 119 4.70 -4.27 9.45
N GLN A 120 5.10 -3.28 8.66
CA GLN A 120 5.90 -3.45 7.46
C GLN A 120 7.02 -2.43 7.38
N CYS A 121 8.13 -2.81 6.76
CA CYS A 121 9.24 -1.92 6.45
C CYS A 121 9.59 -2.07 4.96
N LEU A 122 9.05 -1.19 4.12
CA LEU A 122 9.29 -1.26 2.68
C LEU A 122 10.69 -0.71 2.36
N VAL A 123 11.44 -1.45 1.55
CA VAL A 123 12.72 -0.97 1.02
C VAL A 123 12.48 0.06 -0.08
N PRO A 124 13.41 1.00 -0.32
CA PRO A 124 13.30 1.96 -1.40
C PRO A 124 13.12 1.31 -2.78
N PHE A 125 12.51 2.04 -3.70
CA PHE A 125 12.37 1.60 -5.08
C PHE A 125 13.75 1.38 -5.74
N LEU A 126 13.86 0.37 -6.61
CA LEU A 126 15.12 -0.11 -7.22
C LEU A 126 16.20 -0.64 -6.24
N THR A 127 15.83 -0.96 -5.00
CA THR A 127 16.71 -1.75 -4.12
C THR A 127 17.02 -3.11 -4.76
N ASP A 128 18.25 -3.62 -4.59
CA ASP A 128 18.64 -4.95 -5.09
C ASP A 128 17.65 -6.02 -4.60
N ILE A 129 17.15 -6.83 -5.54
CA ILE A 129 16.17 -7.91 -5.30
C ILE A 129 16.62 -8.95 -4.26
N LYS A 130 17.92 -9.02 -3.96
CA LYS A 130 18.47 -9.90 -2.91
C LYS A 130 18.22 -9.37 -1.51
N ILE A 131 17.91 -8.07 -1.36
CA ILE A 131 17.60 -7.45 -0.08
C ILE A 131 16.10 -7.59 0.15
N SER A 132 15.74 -8.35 1.19
CA SER A 132 14.35 -8.56 1.57
C SER A 132 13.85 -7.44 2.48
N SER A 133 12.62 -7.00 2.26
CA SER A 133 11.85 -6.23 3.24
C SER A 133 11.29 -7.15 4.33
N ARG A 134 10.78 -6.56 5.41
CA ARG A 134 10.23 -7.31 6.53
C ARG A 134 8.80 -6.90 6.84
N MET A 135 7.97 -7.91 7.11
CA MET A 135 6.62 -7.77 7.63
C MET A 135 6.47 -8.63 8.89
N SER A 136 5.71 -8.16 9.86
CA SER A 136 5.47 -8.85 11.13
C SER A 136 4.01 -8.73 11.52
N PHE A 137 3.46 -9.77 12.14
CA PHE A 137 2.04 -9.88 12.42
C PHE A 137 1.78 -10.18 13.89
N GLY A 138 0.67 -9.65 14.42
CA GLY A 138 0.21 -9.92 15.77
C GLY A 138 1.08 -9.28 16.85
N LYS A 139 1.08 -9.88 18.03
CA LYS A 139 1.83 -9.40 19.19
C LYS A 139 3.33 -9.37 18.89
N GLY A 140 3.95 -8.21 19.09
CA GLY A 140 5.35 -7.96 18.76
C GLY A 140 5.52 -7.15 17.47
N SER A 141 4.47 -6.95 16.67
CA SER A 141 4.51 -6.06 15.50
C SER A 141 4.29 -4.58 15.84
N GLN A 142 4.22 -4.22 17.13
CA GLN A 142 4.03 -2.83 17.53
C GLN A 142 5.28 -2.00 17.22
N VAL A 143 5.07 -0.80 16.66
CA VAL A 143 6.14 0.16 16.42
C VAL A 143 6.25 1.06 17.64
N LEU A 144 7.33 0.90 18.41
CA LEU A 144 7.54 1.53 19.71
C LEU A 144 8.93 2.18 19.82
N GLY A 145 9.10 2.96 20.88
CA GLY A 145 10.35 3.61 21.25
C GLY A 145 10.50 5.02 20.71
N ASP A 146 11.71 5.56 20.82
CA ASP A 146 12.00 6.95 20.47
C ASP A 146 11.83 7.20 18.96
N GLY A 147 11.31 8.38 18.64
CA GLY A 147 11.06 8.82 17.27
C GLY A 147 9.81 8.21 16.61
N VAL A 148 9.01 7.43 17.34
CA VAL A 148 7.71 6.97 16.85
C VAL A 148 6.69 8.10 16.87
N VAL A 149 5.98 8.28 15.77
CA VAL A 149 4.82 9.17 15.66
C VAL A 149 3.59 8.36 15.28
N THR A 150 2.42 8.78 15.75
CA THR A 150 1.19 7.99 15.62
C THR A 150 0.03 8.89 15.18
N THR A 151 -0.74 8.42 14.20
CA THR A 151 -1.98 9.05 13.74
C THR A 151 -3.17 8.09 13.96
N PRO A 152 -4.36 8.61 14.29
CA PRO A 152 -5.57 7.81 14.29
C PRO A 152 -5.90 7.25 12.90
N LEU A 153 -6.41 6.02 12.87
CA LEU A 153 -7.16 5.50 11.72
C LEU A 153 -8.58 6.04 11.77
N VAL A 154 -9.11 6.38 10.60
CA VAL A 154 -10.49 6.84 10.42
C VAL A 154 -11.26 5.75 9.71
N GLN A 155 -12.29 5.22 10.37
CA GLN A 155 -13.23 4.29 9.74
C GLN A 155 -14.22 5.07 8.89
N ARG A 156 -14.53 4.55 7.70
CA ARG A 156 -15.62 5.05 6.86
C ARG A 156 -16.71 3.99 6.85
N GLU A 157 -17.95 4.37 7.13
CA GLU A 157 -19.06 3.40 7.23
C GLU A 157 -19.25 2.55 5.97
N GLN A 158 -18.92 3.12 4.80
CA GLN A 158 -19.02 2.47 3.49
C GLN A 158 -17.74 1.73 3.07
N ASP A 159 -16.64 1.87 3.83
CA ASP A 159 -15.37 1.20 3.57
C ASP A 159 -14.65 0.83 4.87
N MET A 160 -14.90 -0.41 5.31
CA MET A 160 -14.28 -1.00 6.48
C MET A 160 -12.96 -1.73 6.16
N THR A 161 -12.53 -1.73 4.89
CA THR A 161 -11.36 -2.49 4.43
C THR A 161 -10.12 -1.59 4.34
N SER A 162 -10.30 -0.37 3.85
CA SER A 162 -9.20 0.56 3.59
C SER A 162 -8.71 1.27 4.85
N TYR A 163 -7.45 1.72 4.81
CA TYR A 163 -6.82 2.46 5.90
C TYR A 163 -6.79 3.94 5.61
N PHE A 164 -7.69 4.70 6.23
CA PHE A 164 -7.72 6.15 6.10
C PHE A 164 -7.08 6.84 7.30
N VAL A 165 -6.29 7.88 7.01
CA VAL A 165 -5.73 8.82 7.98
C VAL A 165 -6.07 10.24 7.56
N THR A 166 -5.89 11.21 8.46
CA THR A 166 -6.22 12.62 8.17
C THR A 166 -4.96 13.41 7.88
N LEU A 167 -4.78 13.84 6.63
CA LEU A 167 -3.75 14.78 6.22
C LEU A 167 -4.23 16.23 6.47
N LEU A 168 -3.40 17.01 7.15
CA LEU A 168 -3.64 18.42 7.47
C LEU A 168 -3.02 19.38 6.46
N GLY A 169 -1.90 18.98 5.86
CA GLY A 169 -1.15 19.77 4.89
C GLY A 169 0.21 19.15 4.63
N ILE A 170 0.97 19.77 3.74
CA ILE A 170 2.33 19.36 3.38
C ILE A 170 3.24 20.57 3.49
N SER A 171 4.38 20.44 4.16
CA SER A 171 5.46 21.42 4.03
C SER A 171 6.43 20.99 2.95
N VAL A 172 6.87 21.92 2.12
CA VAL A 172 8.03 21.76 1.24
C VAL A 172 9.11 22.66 1.82
N GLU A 173 10.18 22.07 2.37
CA GLU A 173 11.09 22.77 3.28
C GLU A 173 10.31 23.50 4.38
N ASP A 174 10.49 24.82 4.50
CA ASP A 174 9.86 25.66 5.50
C ASP A 174 8.46 26.19 5.09
N THR A 175 8.02 25.93 3.84
CA THR A 175 6.76 26.45 3.30
C THR A 175 5.61 25.48 3.57
N TYR A 176 4.73 25.80 4.53
CA TYR A 176 3.53 25.01 4.83
C TYR A 176 2.39 25.27 3.84
N LEU A 177 1.91 24.20 3.21
CA LEU A 177 0.79 24.18 2.27
C LEU A 177 -0.40 23.43 2.89
N PRO A 178 -1.43 24.12 3.41
CA PRO A 178 -2.54 23.48 4.11
C PRO A 178 -3.42 22.70 3.14
N MET A 179 -3.98 21.59 3.63
CA MET A 179 -5.19 20.99 3.05
C MET A 179 -6.31 22.05 3.10
N ASN A 180 -7.23 22.06 2.13
CA ASN A 180 -8.26 23.12 1.97
C ASN A 180 -8.95 23.52 3.29
N SER A 181 -9.60 24.69 3.32
CA SER A 181 -10.15 25.31 4.55
C SER A 181 -11.04 24.40 5.40
N THR A 182 -11.71 23.42 4.81
CA THR A 182 -12.44 22.37 5.52
C THR A 182 -11.73 21.03 5.33
N ILE A 183 -11.11 20.50 6.39
CA ILE A 183 -10.39 19.23 6.37
C ILE A 183 -11.36 18.09 6.74
N GLU A 184 -11.70 17.27 5.75
CA GLU A 184 -12.46 16.04 5.98
C GLU A 184 -11.58 14.99 6.69
N LYS A 185 -12.12 14.36 7.73
CA LYS A 185 -11.43 13.27 8.43
C LYS A 185 -11.23 12.08 7.51
N GLY A 186 -10.06 11.45 7.60
CA GLY A 186 -9.76 10.27 6.79
C GLY A 186 -9.61 10.60 5.31
N ASN A 187 -9.22 11.82 4.94
CA ASN A 187 -9.05 12.24 3.54
C ASN A 187 -7.88 11.55 2.82
N MET A 188 -7.06 10.75 3.49
CA MET A 188 -5.88 10.15 2.91
C MET A 188 -5.90 8.62 3.08
N LEU A 189 -5.93 7.89 1.98
CA LEU A 189 -5.78 6.43 1.97
C LEU A 189 -4.30 6.05 2.11
N VAL A 190 -3.94 5.18 3.05
CA VAL A 190 -2.62 4.57 3.12
C VAL A 190 -2.65 3.28 2.30
N ASP A 191 -1.94 3.27 1.17
CA ASP A 191 -2.02 2.15 0.22
C ASP A 191 -0.62 1.71 -0.25
N SER A 192 -0.28 0.46 0.01
CA SER A 192 0.97 -0.15 -0.48
C SER A 192 0.89 -0.59 -1.95
N GLY A 193 -0.31 -0.67 -2.54
CA GLY A 193 -0.54 -1.05 -3.94
C GLY A 193 -0.35 0.08 -4.93
N THR A 194 -0.43 1.34 -4.48
CA THR A 194 -0.21 2.53 -5.31
C THR A 194 1.24 3.01 -5.17
N PRO A 195 2.04 3.07 -6.25
CA PRO A 195 3.43 3.53 -6.13
C PRO A 195 3.59 5.02 -5.76
N PRO A 196 3.04 5.99 -6.52
CA PRO A 196 3.18 7.40 -6.20
C PRO A 196 2.22 7.84 -5.09
N ASN A 197 2.51 8.96 -4.45
CA ASN A 197 1.46 9.67 -3.71
C ASN A 197 0.47 10.30 -4.69
N ILE A 198 -0.80 10.37 -4.30
CA ILE A 198 -1.85 11.03 -5.07
C ILE A 198 -2.46 12.11 -4.19
N LEU A 199 -2.46 13.35 -4.66
CA LEU A 199 -3.01 14.49 -3.93
C LEU A 199 -4.23 15.07 -4.66
N PRO A 200 -5.19 15.67 -3.94
CA PRO A 200 -6.23 16.49 -4.55
C PRO A 200 -5.61 17.63 -5.36
N GLN A 201 -6.19 17.93 -6.53
CA GLN A 201 -5.66 18.89 -7.51
C GLN A 201 -5.10 20.18 -6.89
N GLN A 202 -5.88 20.85 -6.04
CA GLN A 202 -5.51 22.15 -5.46
C GLN A 202 -4.32 22.10 -4.51
N LEU A 203 -4.12 20.97 -3.81
CA LEU A 203 -2.93 20.76 -2.98
C LEU A 203 -1.74 20.37 -3.85
N TYR A 204 -1.96 19.49 -4.83
CA TYR A 204 -0.95 19.09 -5.80
C TYR A 204 -0.32 20.28 -6.51
N ASP A 205 -1.12 21.19 -7.07
CA ASP A 205 -0.62 22.33 -7.85
C ASP A 205 0.30 23.23 -7.01
N ARG A 206 -0.05 23.45 -5.75
CA ARG A 206 0.78 24.23 -4.81
C ARG A 206 2.08 23.49 -4.45
N VAL A 207 2.00 22.19 -4.15
CA VAL A 207 3.18 21.35 -3.87
C VAL A 207 4.09 21.28 -5.09
N TYR A 208 3.54 21.12 -6.29
CA TYR A 208 4.28 21.07 -7.55
C TYR A 208 5.11 22.34 -7.75
N VAL A 209 4.49 23.51 -7.60
CA VAL A 209 5.16 24.80 -7.76
C VAL A 209 6.26 24.97 -6.71
N GLU A 210 5.97 24.65 -5.46
CA GLU A 210 6.93 24.83 -4.38
C GLU A 210 8.12 23.87 -4.50
N VAL A 211 7.89 22.61 -4.87
CA VAL A 211 8.97 21.66 -5.16
C VAL A 211 9.79 22.14 -6.34
N LYS A 212 9.13 22.62 -7.40
CA LYS A 212 9.81 23.15 -8.58
C LYS A 212 10.77 24.29 -8.24
N ASN A 213 10.37 25.19 -7.35
CA ASN A 213 11.18 26.33 -6.93
C ASN A 213 12.37 25.94 -6.05
N ASN A 214 12.29 24.79 -5.36
CA ASN A 214 13.31 24.30 -4.45
C ASN A 214 14.26 23.25 -5.05
N VAL A 215 14.15 22.96 -6.36
CA VAL A 215 15.12 22.10 -7.07
C VAL A 215 16.01 22.98 -7.96
N PRO A 216 17.33 23.06 -7.71
CA PRO A 216 18.25 23.91 -8.45
C PRO A 216 18.70 23.28 -9.78
N LEU A 217 17.75 22.77 -10.58
CA LEU A 217 17.98 22.15 -11.87
C LEU A 217 16.93 22.61 -12.88
N GLU A 218 17.31 22.61 -14.16
CA GLU A 218 16.36 22.88 -15.23
C GLU A 218 15.34 21.74 -15.37
N LEU A 219 14.07 22.11 -15.47
CA LEU A 219 12.98 21.20 -15.74
C LEU A 219 13.12 20.63 -17.16
N ILE A 220 12.92 19.32 -17.31
CA ILE A 220 12.83 18.70 -18.64
C ILE A 220 11.45 19.03 -19.21
N THR A 221 11.40 19.87 -20.25
CA THR A 221 10.15 20.27 -20.92
C THR A 221 9.96 19.67 -22.32
N ASN A 222 11.01 19.11 -22.91
CA ASN A 222 11.06 18.74 -24.32
C ASN A 222 11.02 17.22 -24.55
N ASP A 223 10.51 16.46 -23.58
CA ASP A 223 10.38 15.01 -23.67
C ASP A 223 8.91 14.60 -23.54
N PRO A 224 8.22 14.33 -24.67
CA PRO A 224 6.81 13.94 -24.64
C PRO A 224 6.54 12.65 -23.86
N SER A 225 7.54 11.79 -23.68
CA SER A 225 7.39 10.53 -22.96
C SER A 225 7.23 10.71 -21.44
N LEU A 226 7.67 11.85 -20.90
CA LEU A 226 7.56 12.19 -19.48
C LEU A 226 6.24 12.89 -19.13
N GLY A 227 5.49 13.33 -20.14
CA GLY A 227 4.22 14.04 -19.93
C GLY A 227 4.38 15.31 -19.07
N PRO A 228 3.38 15.66 -18.24
CA PRO A 228 3.41 16.88 -17.42
C PRO A 228 4.20 16.74 -16.10
N GLN A 229 4.86 15.60 -15.87
CA GLN A 229 5.51 15.30 -14.60
C GLN A 229 6.73 16.21 -14.35
N LEU A 230 6.97 16.57 -13.09
CA LEU A 230 8.12 17.37 -12.71
C LEU A 230 9.39 16.52 -12.74
N CYS A 231 10.18 16.61 -13.82
CA CYS A 231 11.36 15.77 -14.03
C CYS A 231 12.65 16.58 -14.23
N TYR A 232 13.74 16.08 -13.67
CA TYR A 232 15.06 16.70 -13.71
C TYR A 232 16.11 15.71 -14.16
N ARG A 233 17.16 16.19 -14.82
CA ARG A 233 18.31 15.35 -15.20
C ARG A 233 19.53 15.69 -14.36
N THR A 234 20.13 14.68 -13.76
CA THR A 234 21.38 14.79 -13.00
C THR A 234 22.17 13.49 -13.07
N GLN A 235 23.50 13.59 -13.09
CA GLN A 235 24.42 12.44 -13.03
C GLN A 235 24.72 11.99 -11.59
N THR A 236 24.24 12.75 -10.61
CA THR A 236 24.40 12.50 -9.17
C THR A 236 23.04 12.44 -8.50
N ASN A 237 23.00 12.06 -7.23
CA ASN A 237 21.75 12.05 -6.46
C ASN A 237 21.05 13.41 -6.53
N LEU A 238 19.72 13.38 -6.74
CA LEU A 238 18.90 14.58 -6.78
C LEU A 238 18.92 15.28 -5.42
N LYS A 239 19.40 16.53 -5.40
CA LYS A 239 19.31 17.44 -4.25
C LYS A 239 17.98 18.17 -4.25
N GLY A 240 16.89 17.39 -4.18
CA GLY A 240 15.53 17.92 -4.10
C GLY A 240 15.12 18.25 -2.67
N PRO A 241 14.00 18.97 -2.50
CA PRO A 241 13.57 19.40 -1.19
C PRO A 241 13.08 18.24 -0.32
N THR A 242 13.14 18.46 0.99
CA THR A 242 12.46 17.65 1.99
C THR A 242 10.98 18.02 2.04
N LEU A 243 10.10 17.01 2.04
CA LEU A 243 8.67 17.20 2.22
C LEU A 243 8.24 16.67 3.58
N THR A 244 7.44 17.44 4.30
CA THR A 244 6.81 16.97 5.54
C THR A 244 5.32 16.76 5.32
N TYR A 245 4.86 15.51 5.44
CA TYR A 245 3.42 15.21 5.46
C TYR A 245 2.92 15.37 6.89
N HIS A 246 2.03 16.33 7.10
CA HIS A 246 1.46 16.63 8.40
C HIS A 246 0.14 15.88 8.55
N PHE A 247 0.19 14.69 9.13
CA PHE A 247 -1.01 13.99 9.56
C PHE A 247 -1.46 14.47 10.94
N GLU A 248 -2.71 14.20 11.29
CA GLU A 248 -3.19 14.44 12.64
C GLU A 248 -2.36 13.64 13.66
N GLY A 249 -1.58 14.34 14.48
CA GLY A 249 -0.73 13.76 15.52
C GLY A 249 0.61 13.19 15.04
N ALA A 250 0.92 13.26 13.73
CA ALA A 250 2.15 12.71 13.18
C ALA A 250 2.71 13.55 12.03
N ASN A 251 4.00 13.88 12.08
CA ASN A 251 4.72 14.52 11.00
C ASN A 251 5.69 13.50 10.37
N LEU A 252 5.56 13.25 9.07
CA LEU A 252 6.44 12.34 8.35
C LEU A 252 7.36 13.11 7.41
N LEU A 253 8.67 13.00 7.64
CA LEU A 253 9.69 13.64 6.85
C LEU A 253 10.10 12.74 5.67
N LEU A 254 9.94 13.23 4.45
CA LEU A 254 10.26 12.50 3.23
C LEU A 254 11.38 13.22 2.48
N THR A 255 12.41 12.46 2.12
CA THR A 255 13.54 12.95 1.33
C THR A 255 13.37 12.55 -0.15
N PRO A 256 14.22 13.03 -1.06
CA PRO A 256 14.11 12.67 -2.49
C PRO A 256 14.07 11.18 -2.80
N ILE A 257 14.59 10.30 -1.93
CA ILE A 257 14.50 8.83 -2.12
C ILE A 257 13.05 8.31 -2.08
N GLN A 258 12.15 9.05 -1.42
CA GLN A 258 10.74 8.72 -1.26
C GLN A 258 9.82 9.55 -2.16
N THR A 259 10.26 10.75 -2.55
CA THR A 259 9.45 11.73 -3.28
C THR A 259 9.78 11.80 -4.76
N PHE A 260 10.89 11.20 -5.22
CA PHE A 260 11.24 11.13 -6.64
C PHE A 260 11.50 9.69 -7.08
N ILE A 261 11.05 9.38 -8.29
CA ILE A 261 11.39 8.15 -9.00
C ILE A 261 12.86 8.25 -9.41
N PRO A 262 13.74 7.36 -8.91
CA PRO A 262 15.14 7.34 -9.31
C PRO A 262 15.33 6.86 -10.76
N PRO A 263 16.44 7.23 -11.41
CA PRO A 263 16.73 6.83 -12.78
C PRO A 263 17.03 5.33 -12.88
N THR A 264 16.52 4.72 -13.93
CA THR A 264 16.96 3.42 -14.46
C THR A 264 18.03 3.59 -15.54
N PRO A 265 18.74 2.52 -15.97
CA PRO A 265 19.68 2.58 -17.09
C PRO A 265 19.09 3.19 -18.38
N GLU A 266 17.80 2.99 -18.62
CA GLU A 266 17.08 3.48 -19.81
C GLU A 266 16.79 4.99 -19.73
N THR A 267 16.48 5.49 -18.53
CA THR A 267 16.09 6.89 -18.32
C THR A 267 17.29 7.85 -18.23
N LYS A 268 18.53 7.35 -18.20
CA LYS A 268 19.78 8.14 -18.32
C LYS A 268 19.84 9.35 -17.37
N GLY A 269 19.63 9.10 -16.08
CA GLY A 269 19.77 10.12 -15.02
C GLY A 269 18.56 11.04 -14.86
N VAL A 270 17.38 10.66 -15.37
CA VAL A 270 16.13 11.39 -15.15
C VAL A 270 15.48 10.96 -13.84
N PHE A 271 15.21 11.94 -12.98
CA PHE A 271 14.43 11.80 -11.75
C PHE A 271 13.10 12.51 -11.93
N CYS A 272 11.99 11.89 -11.53
CA CYS A 272 10.66 12.48 -11.70
C CYS A 272 9.90 12.50 -10.37
N LEU A 273 9.18 13.59 -10.07
CA LEU A 273 8.41 13.73 -8.84
C LEU A 273 7.35 12.62 -8.75
N ALA A 274 7.42 11.80 -7.71
CA ALA A 274 6.56 10.64 -7.51
C ALA A 274 5.24 11.01 -6.79
N ILE A 275 4.65 12.13 -7.22
CA ILE A 275 3.38 12.65 -6.73
C ILE A 275 2.52 12.96 -7.95
N ASN A 276 1.30 12.45 -7.95
CA ASN A 276 0.29 12.68 -8.97
C ASN A 276 -0.90 13.45 -8.38
N ASN A 277 -1.75 13.98 -9.25
CA ASN A 277 -3.01 14.62 -8.91
C ASN A 277 -4.21 13.70 -9.18
N TYR A 278 -5.30 13.93 -8.45
CA TYR A 278 -6.63 13.46 -8.81
C TYR A 278 -7.55 14.66 -9.01
N THR A 279 -8.16 14.78 -10.20
CA THR A 279 -8.94 15.96 -10.59
C THR A 279 -10.35 15.99 -9.98
N ASN A 280 -10.92 14.83 -9.64
CA ASN A 280 -12.33 14.69 -9.24
C ASN A 280 -12.53 14.14 -7.83
N SER A 281 -11.56 14.31 -6.92
CA SER A 281 -11.63 13.79 -5.54
C SER A 281 -11.05 14.79 -4.56
N ASN A 282 -11.67 14.87 -3.39
CA ASN A 282 -11.16 15.63 -2.25
C ASN A 282 -10.19 14.80 -1.38
N GLY A 283 -10.06 13.50 -1.65
CA GLY A 283 -9.14 12.60 -0.97
C GLY A 283 -7.88 12.26 -1.79
N GLY A 284 -6.86 11.72 -1.12
CA GLY A 284 -5.58 11.33 -1.71
C GLY A 284 -5.13 9.92 -1.33
N VAL A 285 -3.99 9.49 -1.88
CA VAL A 285 -3.33 8.21 -1.59
C VAL A 285 -1.87 8.42 -1.15
N TYR A 286 -1.51 7.88 0.01
CA TYR A 286 -0.14 7.85 0.54
C TYR A 286 0.46 6.51 0.10
N GLY A 287 1.17 6.57 -1.03
CA GLY A 287 1.67 5.44 -1.79
C GLY A 287 2.93 4.81 -1.22
N ASN A 288 3.38 3.73 -1.86
CA ASN A 288 4.43 2.89 -1.33
C ASN A 288 5.85 3.48 -1.42
N PHE A 289 6.11 4.42 -2.35
CA PHE A 289 7.39 5.10 -2.39
C PHE A 289 7.61 5.95 -1.14
N ALA A 290 6.57 6.66 -0.70
CA ALA A 290 6.59 7.46 0.52
C ALA A 290 6.70 6.61 1.79
N GLN A 291 6.13 5.39 1.76
CA GLN A 291 6.21 4.43 2.85
C GLN A 291 7.59 3.77 3.01
N SER A 292 8.48 3.89 2.01
CA SER A 292 9.81 3.30 2.09
C SER A 292 10.69 3.96 3.16
N ASN A 293 11.58 3.16 3.77
CA ASN A 293 12.40 3.58 4.92
C ASN A 293 11.60 4.09 6.14
N TYR A 294 10.38 3.60 6.28
CA TYR A 294 9.59 3.70 7.50
C TYR A 294 9.18 2.30 7.95
N LEU A 295 9.39 2.01 9.23
CA LEU A 295 8.68 0.93 9.89
C LEU A 295 7.28 1.45 10.25
N ILE A 296 6.27 0.91 9.56
CA ILE A 296 4.88 1.33 9.67
C ILE A 296 4.10 0.23 10.37
N GLY A 297 3.46 0.55 11.50
CA GLY A 297 2.65 -0.37 12.29
C GLY A 297 1.17 0.01 12.24
N PHE A 298 0.33 -0.95 11.86
CA PHE A 298 -1.12 -0.83 11.86
C PHE A 298 -1.67 -1.61 13.05
N ASP A 299 -2.33 -0.93 13.98
CA ASP A 299 -3.01 -1.55 15.12
C ASP A 299 -4.51 -1.30 15.00
N LEU A 300 -5.24 -2.26 14.43
CA LEU A 300 -6.67 -2.15 14.20
C LEU A 300 -7.48 -2.37 15.48
N ASP A 301 -6.89 -2.96 16.52
CA ASP A 301 -7.56 -3.04 17.82
C ASP A 301 -7.58 -1.65 18.49
N ARG A 302 -6.52 -0.86 18.28
CA ARG A 302 -6.38 0.51 18.81
C ARG A 302 -6.80 1.61 17.83
N GLN A 303 -7.12 1.26 16.58
CA GLN A 303 -7.45 2.19 15.50
C GLN A 303 -6.37 3.27 15.28
N VAL A 304 -5.11 2.85 15.15
CA VAL A 304 -3.97 3.75 14.90
C VAL A 304 -2.98 3.20 13.87
N VAL A 305 -2.27 4.11 13.21
CA VAL A 305 -1.04 3.82 12.45
C VAL A 305 0.13 4.54 13.09
N SER A 306 1.23 3.84 13.30
CA SER A 306 2.47 4.38 13.85
C SER A 306 3.60 4.27 12.85
N PHE A 307 4.46 5.30 12.81
CA PHE A 307 5.56 5.42 11.86
C PHE A 307 6.86 5.64 12.63
N LYS A 308 7.92 4.99 12.16
CA LYS A 308 9.28 5.22 12.64
C LYS A 308 10.23 5.24 11.45
N ALA A 309 10.97 6.32 11.27
CA ALA A 309 12.04 6.36 10.26
C ALA A 309 13.03 5.21 10.55
N THR A 310 13.30 4.36 9.56
CA THR A 310 14.09 3.15 9.73
C THR A 310 14.74 2.78 8.41
N ASP A 311 16.03 2.41 8.44
CA ASP A 311 16.68 1.81 7.27
C ASP A 311 16.13 0.38 7.08
N CYS A 312 15.14 0.25 6.20
CA CYS A 312 14.45 -1.02 5.98
C CYS A 312 15.33 -2.07 5.29
N THR A 313 16.51 -1.69 4.79
CA THR A 313 17.47 -2.62 4.17
C THR A 313 18.31 -3.39 5.20
N LYS A 314 18.22 -3.02 6.48
CA LYS A 314 19.06 -3.56 7.57
C LYS A 314 18.26 -4.24 8.70
N GLN A 315 17.02 -4.64 8.43
CA GLN A 315 16.10 -5.24 9.44
C GLN A 315 16.21 -6.75 9.61
#